data_AF-A0A2A5H1R3-F1
#
_entry.id   AF-A0A2A5H1R3-F1
#
_cell.length_a   1.000
_cell.length_b   1.000
_cell.length_c   1.000
_cell.angle_alpha   90.00
_cell.angle_beta   90.00
_cell.angle_gamma   90.00
#
_symmetry.space_group_name_H-M   'P 1'
#
loop_
_entity.id
_entity.type
_entity.pdbx_description
1 polymer ?
#
loop_
_entity_poly.entity_id
_entity_poly.type
_entity_poly.pdbx_seq_one_letter_code
_entity_poly.pdbx_strand_id
1 'polypeptide(L)' 'MDDSQIGAIGLFLMIGSMIILGINAIFNDISKNGFFGFMMVFFIVGLYLFWNSGGFNAKK' A
#
# COMPACT_ATOMS: atom_id res chain seq x y z
N MET A 1 -6.83 -6.52 -17.66
CA MET A 1 -7.25 -5.97 -16.36
C MET A 1 -7.70 -4.57 -16.64
N ASP A 2 -8.93 -4.24 -16.29
CA ASP A 2 -9.43 -2.87 -16.47
C ASP A 2 -8.76 -1.95 -15.44
N ASP A 3 -8.65 -0.66 -15.77
CA ASP A 3 -8.00 0.34 -14.91
C ASP A 3 -8.58 0.33 -13.48
N SER A 4 -9.90 0.13 -13.34
CA SER A 4 -10.57 0.01 -12.05
C SER A 4 -10.05 -1.14 -11.18
N GLN A 5 -9.67 -2.27 -11.80
CA GLN A 5 -9.10 -3.42 -11.10
C GLN A 5 -7.65 -3.14 -10.69
N ILE A 6 -6.89 -2.43 -11.53
CA ILE A 6 -5.50 -2.02 -11.22
C ILE A 6 -5.51 -1.11 -9.99
N GLY A 7 -6.47 -0.19 -9.93
CA GLY A 7 -6.66 0.69 -8.78
C GLY A 7 -7.04 -0.06 -7.51
N ALA A 8 -7.99 -0.98 -7.60
CA ALA A 8 -8.40 -1.81 -6.45
C ALA A 8 -7.22 -2.63 -5.88
N ILE A 9 -6.38 -3.19 -6.75
CA ILE A 9 -5.16 -3.89 -6.33
C ILE A 9 -4.17 -2.92 -5.68
N GLY A 10 -3.97 -1.74 -6.27
CA GLY A 10 -3.10 -0.71 -5.69
C GLY A 10 -3.54 -0.30 -4.28
N LEU A 11 -4.85 -0.08 -4.10
CA LEU A 11 -5.45 0.25 -2.80
C LEU A 11 -5.29 -0.88 -1.78
N PHE A 12 -5.48 -2.15 -2.21
CA PHE A 12 -5.31 -3.32 -1.35
C PHE A 12 -3.87 -3.43 -0.83
N LEU A 13 -2.87 -3.23 -1.69
CA LEU A 13 -1.45 -3.26 -1.29
C LEU A 13 -1.12 -2.14 -0.30
N MET A 14 -1.67 -0.95 -0.50
CA MET A 14 -1.50 0.18 0.44
C MET A 14 -2.12 -0.13 1.81
N ILE A 15 -3.39 -0.57 1.85
CA ILE A 15 -4.08 -0.87 3.11
C ILE A 15 -3.41 -2.05 3.84
N GLY A 16 -3.07 -3.12 3.11
CA GLY A 16 -2.41 -4.29 3.69
C GLY A 16 -1.07 -3.94 4.33
N SER A 17 -0.25 -3.12 3.66
CA SER A 17 1.03 -2.67 4.23
C SER A 17 0.85 -1.82 5.49
N MET A 18 -0.16 -0.94 5.54
CA MET A 18 -0.46 -0.13 6.73
C MET A 18 -0.94 -0.97 7.92
N ILE A 19 -1.82 -1.95 7.70
CA ILE A 19 -2.31 -2.83 8.76
C ILE A 19 -1.16 -3.64 9.37
N ILE A 20 -0.31 -4.24 8.52
CA ILE A 20 0.81 -5.05 8.97
C ILE A 20 1.81 -4.18 9.75
N LEU A 21 2.11 -2.97 9.28
CA LEU A 21 2.96 -2.02 10.00
C LEU A 21 2.35 -1.59 11.34
N GLY A 22 1.04 -1.32 11.38
CA GLY A 22 0.32 -0.95 12.60
C GLY A 22 0.32 -2.06 13.64
N ILE A 23 0.08 -3.31 13.22
CA ILE A 23 0.18 -4.49 14.09
C ILE A 23 1.60 -4.62 14.65
N ASN A 24 2.64 -4.55 13.81
CA ASN A 24 4.02 -4.64 14.28
C ASN A 24 4.39 -3.50 15.24
N ALA A 25 3.86 -2.28 15.02
CA ALA A 25 4.05 -1.16 15.93
C ALA A 25 3.39 -1.40 17.31
N ILE A 26 2.21 -2.04 17.36
CA ILE A 26 1.50 -2.35 18.62
C ILE A 26 2.24 -3.41 19.43
N PHE A 27 2.73 -4.46 18.77
CA PHE A 27 3.41 -5.56 19.46
C PHE A 27 4.88 -5.25 19.81
N ASN A 28 5.35 -4.04 19.49
CA ASN A 28 6.70 -3.53 19.75
C ASN A 28 7.82 -4.46 19.24
N ASP A 29 7.48 -5.39 18.36
CA ASP A 29 8.40 -6.29 17.66
C ASP A 29 8.89 -5.62 16.38
N ILE A 30 9.27 -4.34 16.52
CA ILE A 30 9.99 -3.58 15.51
C ILE A 30 11.43 -4.08 15.50
N SER A 31 11.62 -5.39 15.42
CA SER A 31 12.85 -5.89 14.87
C SER A 31 12.89 -5.43 13.41
N LYS A 32 13.99 -4.77 13.03
CA LYS A 32 14.49 -4.68 11.65
C LYS A 32 13.84 -3.58 10.79
N ASN A 33 14.59 -2.48 10.64
CA ASN A 33 14.44 -1.49 9.55
C ASN A 33 14.15 -2.11 8.16
N GLY A 34 14.60 -3.34 7.91
CA GLY A 34 14.32 -4.08 6.67
C GLY A 34 12.84 -4.44 6.47
N PHE A 35 12.09 -4.77 7.53
CA PHE A 35 10.66 -5.08 7.42
C PHE A 35 9.83 -3.83 7.15
N PHE A 36 10.15 -2.74 7.85
CA PHE A 36 9.54 -1.42 7.58
C PHE A 36 9.83 -0.97 6.14
N GLY A 37 11.10 -1.05 5.72
CA GLY A 37 11.50 -0.71 4.35
C GLY A 37 10.78 -1.56 3.29
N PHE A 38 10.65 -2.86 3.52
CA PHE A 38 9.91 -3.75 2.64
C PHE A 38 8.44 -3.35 2.53
N MET A 39 7.76 -3.11 3.66
CA MET A 39 6.35 -2.66 3.64
C MET A 39 6.16 -1.30 2.97
N MET A 40 7.13 -0.39 3.11
CA MET A 40 7.13 0.89 2.39
C MET A 40 7.25 0.72 0.88
N VAL A 41 8.01 -0.27 0.39
CA VAL A 41 8.07 -0.58 -1.05
C VAL A 41 6.70 -1.07 -1.54
N PHE A 42 6.03 -1.96 -0.80
CA PHE A 42 4.68 -2.40 -1.13
C PHE A 42 3.68 -1.25 -1.17
N PHE A 43 3.78 -0.33 -0.20
CA PHE A 43 2.96 0.87 -0.17
C PHE A 43 3.17 1.74 -1.41
N ILE A 44 4.43 2.01 -1.79
CA ILE A 44 4.77 2.84 -2.96
C ILE A 44 4.30 2.19 -4.26
N VAL A 45 4.48 0.88 -4.41
CA VAL A 45 3.99 0.13 -5.58
C VAL A 45 2.46 0.20 -5.65
N GLY A 46 1.77 0.01 -4.52
CA GLY A 46 0.32 0.17 -4.45
C GLY A 46 -0.14 1.58 -4.84
N LEU A 47 0.57 2.60 -4.37
CA LEU A 47 0.29 4.01 -4.68
C LEU A 47 0.49 4.33 -6.16
N TYR A 48 1.52 3.76 -6.79
CA TYR A 48 1.75 3.90 -8.22
C TYR A 48 0.64 3.24 -9.05
N LEU A 49 0.25 2.01 -8.70
CA LEU A 49 -0.84 1.30 -9.39
C LEU A 49 -2.18 2.04 -9.23
N PHE A 50 -2.47 2.54 -8.03
CA PHE A 50 -3.66 3.33 -7.76
C PHE A 50 -3.66 4.69 -8.47
N TRP A 51 -2.51 5.33 -8.60
CA TRP A 51 -2.39 6.54 -9.39
C TRP A 51 -2.64 6.29 -10.87
N ASN A 52 -2.02 5.24 -11.42
CA ASN A 52 -2.11 4.91 -12.84
C ASN A 52 -3.52 4.50 -13.27
N SER A 53 -4.30 3.90 -12.37
CA SER A 53 -5.73 3.64 -12.60
C SER A 53 -6.61 4.89 -12.56
N GLY A 54 -6.05 6.08 -12.32
CA GLY A 54 -6.81 7.30 -12.12
C GLY A 54 -7.52 7.37 -10.76
N GLY A 55 -7.05 6.63 -9.75
CA GLY A 55 -7.67 6.59 -8.42
C GLY A 55 -7.70 7.95 -7.70
N PHE A 56 -6.75 8.84 -8.01
CA PHE A 56 -6.76 10.25 -7.56
C PHE A 56 -7.53 11.18 -8.51
N ASN A 57 -7.81 10.74 -9.73
CA ASN A 57 -8.71 11.37 -10.68
C ASN A 57 -10.16 10.90 -10.45
N ALA A 58 -10.59 10.87 -9.19
CA ALA A 58 -12.01 10.99 -8.89
C ALA A 58 -12.47 12.30 -9.53
N LYS A 59 -13.07 12.20 -10.72
CA LYS A 59 -13.53 13.33 -11.52
C LYS A 59 -14.36 14.26 -10.63
N LYS A 60 -14.05 15.55 -10.68
CA LYS A 60 -15.01 16.62 -10.40
C LYS A 60 -16.32 16.38 -11.14
#